data_AF-A0A938IIB5-F1
#
_entry.id   AF-A0A938IIB5-F1
#
_cell.length_a   1.000
_cell.length_b   1.000
_cell.length_c   1.000
_cell.angle_alpha   90.00
_cell.angle_beta   90.00
_cell.angle_gamma   90.00
#
_symmetry.space_group_name_H-M   'P 1'
#
loop_
_entity.id
_entity.type
_entity.pdbx_description
1 polymer ?
#
loop_
_entity_poly.entity_id
_entity_poly.type
_entity_poly.pdbx_seq_one_letter_code
_entity_poly.pdbx_strand_id
1 'polypeptide(L)'
;MRLTFALLACALLACTPLAMAAQSPYEEGARALVASPLEAAGPRQALLESWLERVERDPLDPLADAVFTLLRARFDEAEDPAALAERVLALDAARHEPVAERELLLLQGDLAAAHWGTAELAERGPALRRGWIRHWWTLGPLGPLGDPLAVLGDEPGADTASLVAPGFGLEHRAAHGRAQRWQAHELAPWQVRFTPADLVEQDMGWLLVATVFESTASVPAWIEFDARGSRGLHEFELAQGGTRASGELGNPSFAWSLNGASPRSVDFTQGERSGIERTQVLLREGVNRLVLRTQSGGHLSLAMRLLDADGRALRCLPADAAAPLGPEPAGILPLLPTPLGAEQRLREWSLIAPPDQSELGPDARALLGLLALRDERPHD
;
A
#
# COMPACT_ATOMS: atom_id res chain seq x y z
N MET A 1 -53.77 -23.84 -46.28
CA MET A 1 -53.76 -22.37 -46.40
C MET A 1 -54.00 -21.79 -45.01
N ARG A 2 -53.19 -20.81 -44.59
CA ARG A 2 -53.15 -20.11 -43.29
C ARG A 2 -52.18 -20.69 -42.24
N LEU A 3 -50.96 -20.15 -42.24
CA LEU A 3 -50.06 -20.07 -41.08
C LEU A 3 -48.98 -19.02 -41.39
N THR A 4 -49.34 -17.74 -41.26
CA THR A 4 -48.42 -16.60 -41.32
C THR A 4 -49.03 -15.49 -40.47
N PHE A 5 -48.89 -15.58 -39.14
CA PHE A 5 -49.07 -14.48 -38.18
C PHE A 5 -48.52 -14.93 -36.81
N ALA A 6 -47.21 -15.15 -36.72
CA ALA A 6 -46.53 -15.41 -35.43
C ALA A 6 -45.02 -15.08 -35.45
N LEU A 7 -44.60 -14.14 -36.31
CA LEU A 7 -43.19 -13.76 -36.45
C LEU A 7 -43.08 -12.24 -36.66
N LEU A 8 -43.64 -11.45 -35.75
CA LEU A 8 -43.30 -10.02 -35.66
C LEU A 8 -43.54 -9.38 -34.27
N ALA A 9 -43.80 -10.19 -33.24
CA ALA A 9 -44.04 -9.70 -31.87
C ALA A 9 -42.96 -10.14 -30.84
N CYS A 10 -41.92 -10.86 -31.27
CA CYS A 10 -40.77 -11.23 -30.41
C CYS A 10 -39.51 -10.40 -30.67
N ALA A 11 -39.54 -9.44 -31.60
CA ALA A 11 -38.37 -8.63 -31.97
C ALA A 11 -38.35 -7.22 -31.34
N LEU A 12 -39.32 -6.87 -30.50
CA LEU A 12 -39.46 -5.51 -29.94
C LEU A 12 -39.64 -5.45 -28.40
N LEU A 13 -39.48 -6.57 -27.69
CA LEU A 13 -39.64 -6.63 -26.22
C LEU A 13 -38.51 -7.38 -25.50
N ALA A 14 -37.29 -7.34 -26.06
CA ALA A 14 -36.07 -7.83 -25.39
C ALA A 14 -34.98 -6.75 -25.25
N CYS A 15 -35.36 -5.47 -25.33
CA CYS A 15 -34.49 -4.35 -24.94
C CYS A 15 -34.84 -3.93 -23.50
N THR A 16 -34.26 -4.63 -22.52
CA THR A 16 -34.31 -4.31 -21.09
C THR A 16 -32.99 -4.73 -20.43
N PRO A 17 -32.63 -4.18 -19.27
CA PRO A 17 -31.70 -3.06 -19.02
C PRO A 17 -30.20 -3.36 -19.22
N LEU A 18 -29.82 -4.55 -19.71
CA LEU A 18 -28.41 -4.97 -19.85
C LEU A 18 -27.59 -4.13 -20.84
N ALA A 19 -28.24 -3.55 -21.85
CA ALA A 19 -27.59 -2.70 -22.84
C ALA A 19 -27.28 -1.27 -22.34
N MET A 20 -27.87 -0.82 -21.21
CA MET A 20 -27.67 0.54 -20.70
C MET A 20 -26.58 0.65 -19.63
N ALA A 21 -26.31 -0.41 -18.87
CA ALA A 21 -25.12 -0.47 -18.00
C ALA A 21 -23.79 -0.50 -18.79
N ALA A 22 -23.86 -0.86 -20.08
CA ALA A 22 -22.72 -0.94 -21.00
C ALA A 22 -22.16 0.42 -21.48
N GLN A 23 -22.63 1.56 -20.93
CA GLN A 23 -22.21 2.90 -21.35
C GLN A 23 -21.45 3.69 -20.26
N SER A 24 -21.04 3.03 -19.17
CA SER A 24 -20.10 3.65 -18.23
C SER A 24 -18.67 3.51 -18.79
N PRO A 25 -17.86 4.58 -18.84
CA PRO A 25 -16.46 4.49 -19.25
C PRO A 25 -15.67 3.48 -18.40
N TYR A 26 -16.12 3.22 -17.17
CA TYR A 26 -15.57 2.21 -16.28
C TYR A 26 -15.89 0.77 -16.72
N GLU A 27 -17.10 0.49 -17.20
CA GLU A 27 -17.49 -0.85 -17.66
C GLU A 27 -16.84 -1.16 -19.03
N GLU A 28 -16.83 -0.19 -19.95
CA GLU A 28 -16.12 -0.32 -21.23
C GLU A 28 -14.62 -0.50 -21.01
N GLY A 29 -14.05 0.28 -20.09
CA GLY A 29 -12.67 0.13 -19.65
C GLY A 29 -12.40 -1.25 -19.05
N ALA A 30 -13.22 -1.71 -18.12
CA ALA A 30 -13.06 -3.01 -17.47
C ALA A 30 -13.21 -4.17 -18.46
N ARG A 31 -14.15 -4.10 -19.40
CA ARG A 31 -14.32 -5.10 -20.46
C ARG A 31 -13.06 -5.27 -21.30
N ALA A 32 -12.43 -4.17 -21.69
CA ALA A 32 -11.18 -4.23 -22.45
C ALA A 32 -10.02 -4.85 -21.65
N LEU A 33 -10.06 -4.80 -20.32
CA LEU A 33 -9.05 -5.41 -19.45
C LEU A 33 -9.33 -6.89 -19.16
N VAL A 34 -10.59 -7.26 -18.89
CA VAL A 34 -10.97 -8.59 -18.39
C VAL A 34 -11.50 -9.54 -19.48
N ALA A 35 -12.09 -8.99 -20.54
CA ALA A 35 -12.68 -9.75 -21.63
C ALA A 35 -11.95 -9.47 -22.95
N SER A 36 -10.64 -9.18 -22.88
CA SER A 36 -9.84 -8.93 -24.07
C SER A 36 -9.87 -10.16 -24.99
N PRO A 37 -10.21 -10.01 -26.28
CA PRO A 37 -10.13 -11.11 -27.25
C PRO A 37 -8.74 -11.77 -27.30
N LEU A 38 -7.69 -11.02 -26.94
CA LEU A 38 -6.32 -11.52 -26.86
C LEU A 38 -6.11 -12.52 -25.72
N GLU A 39 -6.85 -12.38 -24.62
CA GLU A 39 -6.79 -13.34 -23.51
C GLU A 39 -7.31 -14.72 -23.91
N ALA A 40 -8.35 -14.77 -24.74
CA ALA A 40 -8.91 -16.01 -25.27
C ALA A 40 -8.07 -16.60 -26.42
N ALA A 41 -7.36 -15.76 -27.18
CA ALA A 41 -6.56 -16.17 -28.32
C ALA A 41 -5.22 -16.85 -27.93
N GLY A 42 -4.76 -16.66 -26.69
CA GLY A 42 -3.55 -17.29 -26.16
C GLY A 42 -2.23 -16.50 -26.20
N PRO A 43 -1.97 -15.50 -27.07
CA PRO A 43 -0.71 -14.76 -27.04
C PRO A 43 -0.69 -13.80 -25.85
N ARG A 44 0.05 -14.17 -24.79
CA ARG A 44 0.17 -13.38 -23.56
C ARG A 44 0.89 -12.06 -23.80
N GLN A 45 1.92 -12.08 -24.63
CA GLN A 45 2.65 -10.87 -25.04
C GLN A 45 1.72 -9.80 -25.62
N ALA A 46 0.87 -10.16 -26.59
CA ALA A 46 -0.03 -9.22 -27.25
C ALA A 46 -1.04 -8.60 -26.28
N LEU A 47 -1.50 -9.36 -25.28
CA LEU A 47 -2.38 -8.83 -24.22
C LEU A 47 -1.66 -7.75 -23.41
N LEU A 48 -0.46 -8.03 -22.90
CA LEU A 48 0.32 -7.07 -22.11
C LEU A 48 0.67 -5.83 -22.93
N GLU A 49 1.06 -6.00 -24.19
CA GLU A 49 1.32 -4.88 -25.11
C GLU A 49 0.07 -4.03 -25.35
N SER A 50 -1.10 -4.64 -25.52
CA SER A 50 -2.36 -3.90 -25.71
C SER A 50 -2.74 -3.06 -24.48
N TRP A 51 -2.47 -3.56 -23.28
CA TRP A 51 -2.67 -2.81 -22.05
C TRP A 51 -1.68 -1.65 -21.94
N LEU A 52 -0.43 -1.87 -22.29
CA LEU A 52 0.59 -0.82 -22.29
C LEU A 52 0.28 0.28 -23.32
N GLU A 53 -0.10 -0.09 -24.54
CA GLU A 53 -0.50 0.86 -25.59
C GLU A 53 -1.68 1.73 -25.18
N ARG A 54 -2.60 1.20 -24.37
CA ARG A 54 -3.75 1.95 -23.86
C ARG A 54 -3.30 3.13 -23.00
N VAL A 55 -2.43 2.89 -22.02
CA VAL A 55 -1.93 3.94 -21.12
C VAL A 55 -0.87 4.85 -21.77
N GLU A 56 -0.17 4.38 -22.79
CA GLU A 56 0.67 5.22 -23.66
C GLU A 56 -0.17 6.24 -24.44
N ARG A 57 -1.31 5.79 -24.98
CA ARG A 57 -2.23 6.63 -25.78
C ARG A 57 -3.01 7.61 -24.92
N ASP A 58 -3.51 7.16 -23.78
CA ASP A 58 -4.29 7.96 -22.84
C ASP A 58 -3.75 7.84 -21.40
N PRO A 59 -2.77 8.69 -21.02
CA PRO A 59 -2.20 8.66 -19.66
C PRO A 59 -3.20 9.02 -18.56
N LEU A 60 -4.30 9.69 -18.89
CA LEU A 60 -5.34 10.11 -17.93
C LEU A 60 -6.50 9.13 -17.87
N ASP A 61 -6.34 7.93 -18.42
CA ASP A 61 -7.34 6.86 -18.33
C ASP A 61 -7.68 6.58 -16.84
N PRO A 62 -8.97 6.61 -16.46
CA PRO A 62 -9.40 6.38 -15.08
C PRO A 62 -9.15 4.95 -14.57
N LEU A 63 -8.67 4.02 -15.40
CA LEU A 63 -8.24 2.68 -15.03
C LEU A 63 -6.73 2.46 -15.23
N ALA A 64 -5.93 3.50 -15.45
CA ALA A 64 -4.49 3.37 -15.64
C ALA A 64 -3.79 2.65 -14.47
N ASP A 65 -4.19 2.90 -13.22
CA ASP A 65 -3.64 2.18 -12.06
C ASP A 65 -4.01 0.69 -12.03
N ALA A 66 -5.19 0.33 -12.53
CA ALA A 66 -5.57 -1.07 -12.71
C ALA A 66 -4.74 -1.73 -13.81
N VAL A 67 -4.47 -1.03 -14.92
CA VAL A 67 -3.57 -1.51 -15.99
C VAL A 67 -2.18 -1.79 -15.44
N PHE A 68 -1.55 -0.83 -14.75
CA PHE A 68 -0.20 -1.02 -14.18
C PHE A 68 -0.18 -2.14 -13.14
N THR A 69 -1.25 -2.26 -12.36
CA THR A 69 -1.43 -3.37 -11.41
C THR A 69 -1.45 -4.72 -12.12
N LEU A 70 -2.22 -4.86 -13.20
CA LEU A 70 -2.34 -6.11 -13.97
C LEU A 70 -1.04 -6.44 -14.71
N LEU A 71 -0.40 -5.44 -15.32
CA LEU A 71 0.92 -5.57 -15.95
C LEU A 71 1.94 -6.12 -14.96
N ARG A 72 2.00 -5.55 -13.74
CA ARG A 72 2.92 -6.04 -12.70
C ARG A 72 2.63 -7.48 -12.28
N ALA A 73 1.36 -7.86 -12.17
CA ALA A 73 0.96 -9.18 -11.68
C ALA A 73 1.14 -10.32 -12.72
N ARG A 74 1.31 -9.97 -13.99
CA ARG A 74 1.38 -10.91 -15.12
C ARG A 74 2.61 -10.69 -16.01
N PHE A 75 3.58 -9.91 -15.55
CA PHE A 75 4.76 -9.57 -16.35
C PHE A 75 5.59 -10.81 -16.71
N ASP A 76 5.60 -11.81 -15.83
CA ASP A 76 6.23 -13.11 -16.00
C ASP A 76 5.62 -13.95 -17.13
N GLU A 77 4.43 -13.59 -17.60
CA GLU A 77 3.78 -14.21 -18.76
C GLU A 77 4.28 -13.66 -20.11
N ALA A 78 5.15 -12.63 -20.10
CA ALA A 78 5.69 -12.03 -21.33
C ALA A 78 6.63 -13.00 -22.08
N GLU A 79 6.45 -13.07 -23.39
CA GLU A 79 7.31 -13.87 -24.28
C GLU A 79 8.64 -13.14 -24.56
N ASP A 80 8.58 -11.81 -24.65
CA ASP A 80 9.76 -10.92 -24.72
C ASP A 80 9.73 -9.91 -23.56
N PRO A 81 10.15 -10.32 -22.35
CA PRO A 81 10.09 -9.47 -21.17
C PRO A 81 11.03 -8.26 -21.25
N ALA A 82 12.15 -8.36 -21.98
CA ALA A 82 13.12 -7.27 -22.07
C ALA A 82 12.55 -6.09 -22.87
N ALA A 83 12.00 -6.34 -24.06
CA ALA A 83 11.39 -5.30 -24.88
C ALA A 83 10.20 -4.62 -24.18
N LEU A 84 9.37 -5.41 -23.49
CA LEU A 84 8.25 -4.87 -22.72
C LEU A 84 8.73 -4.03 -21.52
N ALA A 85 9.78 -4.47 -20.82
CA ALA A 85 10.35 -3.74 -19.69
C ALA A 85 10.90 -2.38 -20.12
N GLU A 86 11.63 -2.31 -21.23
CA GLU A 86 12.17 -1.06 -21.77
C GLU A 86 11.08 -0.04 -22.06
N ARG A 87 9.96 -0.48 -22.67
CA ARG A 87 8.81 0.40 -22.92
C ARG A 87 8.19 0.94 -21.63
N VAL A 88 7.98 0.07 -20.64
CA VAL A 88 7.42 0.48 -19.33
C VAL A 88 8.36 1.45 -18.61
N LEU A 89 9.67 1.19 -18.62
CA LEU A 89 10.69 2.06 -18.02
C LEU A 89 10.82 3.42 -18.72
N ALA A 90 10.38 3.54 -19.97
CA ALA A 90 10.37 4.78 -20.73
C ALA A 90 9.12 5.66 -20.47
N LEU A 91 8.09 5.13 -19.82
CA LEU A 91 6.89 5.90 -19.47
C LEU A 91 7.19 7.02 -18.46
N ASP A 92 6.63 8.20 -18.72
CA ASP A 92 6.67 9.32 -17.78
C ASP A 92 5.54 9.22 -16.75
N ALA A 93 5.88 8.76 -15.55
CA ALA A 93 4.93 8.57 -14.46
C ALA A 93 4.19 9.86 -14.05
N ALA A 94 4.81 11.02 -14.22
CA ALA A 94 4.22 12.30 -13.82
C ALA A 94 3.01 12.71 -14.68
N ARG A 95 2.82 12.07 -15.85
CA ARG A 95 1.67 12.31 -16.74
C ARG A 95 0.38 11.62 -16.29
N HIS A 96 0.47 10.73 -15.29
CA HIS A 96 -0.65 9.96 -14.80
C HIS A 96 -1.26 10.58 -13.53
N GLU A 97 -2.49 10.18 -13.23
CA GLU A 97 -3.15 10.48 -11.94
C GLU A 97 -2.33 9.92 -10.76
N PRO A 98 -2.35 10.53 -9.56
CA PRO A 98 -1.45 10.20 -8.46
C PRO A 98 -1.40 8.72 -8.05
N VAL A 99 -2.54 8.03 -8.12
CA VAL A 99 -2.61 6.59 -7.82
C VAL A 99 -1.98 5.74 -8.94
N ALA A 100 -2.16 6.13 -10.19
CA ALA A 100 -1.56 5.47 -11.35
C ALA A 100 -0.06 5.76 -11.45
N GLU A 101 0.37 6.99 -11.15
CA GLU A 101 1.77 7.37 -10.96
C GLU A 101 2.44 6.44 -9.94
N ARG A 102 1.80 6.19 -8.78
CA ARG A 102 2.32 5.22 -7.79
C ARG A 102 2.53 3.84 -8.40
N GLU A 103 1.49 3.25 -8.98
CA GLU A 103 1.56 1.87 -9.47
C GLU A 103 2.58 1.73 -10.61
N LEU A 104 2.70 2.73 -11.48
CA LEU A 104 3.73 2.76 -12.51
C LEU A 104 5.13 2.85 -11.91
N LEU A 105 5.38 3.74 -10.95
CA LEU A 105 6.67 3.83 -10.25
C LEU A 105 7.02 2.53 -9.51
N LEU A 106 6.00 1.84 -8.95
CA LEU A 106 6.20 0.54 -8.35
C LEU A 106 6.67 -0.50 -9.38
N LEU A 107 5.94 -0.62 -10.48
CA LEU A 107 6.26 -1.50 -11.60
C LEU A 107 7.63 -1.19 -12.20
N GLN A 108 7.93 0.08 -12.49
CA GLN A 108 9.22 0.51 -13.03
C GLN A 108 10.37 0.17 -12.08
N GLY A 109 10.18 0.35 -10.77
CA GLY A 109 11.19 -0.03 -9.79
C GLY A 109 11.44 -1.55 -9.73
N ASP A 110 10.39 -2.36 -9.89
CA ASP A 110 10.51 -3.83 -9.89
C ASP A 110 11.23 -4.31 -11.17
N LEU A 111 10.88 -3.73 -12.33
CA LEU A 111 11.53 -4.02 -13.61
C LEU A 111 12.98 -3.54 -13.64
N ALA A 112 13.27 -2.34 -13.12
CA ALA A 112 14.63 -1.84 -13.00
C ALA A 112 15.47 -2.78 -12.12
N ALA A 113 14.95 -3.24 -10.98
CA ALA A 113 15.67 -4.18 -10.12
C ALA A 113 15.97 -5.53 -10.80
N ALA A 114 15.11 -5.97 -11.71
CA ALA A 114 15.29 -7.21 -12.47
C ALA A 114 16.25 -7.06 -13.67
N HIS A 115 16.28 -5.90 -14.32
CA HIS A 115 16.94 -5.73 -15.63
C HIS A 115 18.17 -4.81 -15.61
N TRP A 116 18.32 -3.91 -14.63
CA TRP A 116 19.45 -2.99 -14.55
C TRP A 116 20.58 -3.53 -13.69
N GLY A 117 21.81 -3.10 -14.00
CA GLY A 117 22.97 -3.35 -13.15
C GLY A 117 22.97 -2.48 -11.89
N THR A 118 23.71 -2.88 -10.85
CA THR A 118 23.79 -2.13 -9.57
C THR A 118 24.23 -0.68 -9.74
N ALA A 119 25.15 -0.39 -10.66
CA ALA A 119 25.61 0.97 -10.92
C ALA A 119 24.48 1.85 -11.48
N GLU A 120 23.70 1.31 -12.42
CA GLU A 120 22.56 1.99 -13.01
C GLU A 120 21.42 2.20 -12.00
N LEU A 121 21.15 1.20 -11.15
CA LEU A 121 20.20 1.31 -10.04
C LEU A 121 20.61 2.38 -9.02
N ALA A 122 21.90 2.52 -8.73
CA ALA A 122 22.38 3.56 -7.84
C ALA A 122 22.19 4.97 -8.41
N GLU A 123 22.35 5.13 -9.72
CA GLU A 123 22.20 6.42 -10.41
C GLU A 123 20.73 6.79 -10.65
N ARG A 124 19.94 5.86 -11.20
CA ARG A 124 18.58 6.12 -11.72
C ARG A 124 17.47 5.61 -10.80
N GLY A 125 17.75 4.62 -9.97
CA GLY A 125 16.79 4.03 -9.02
C GLY A 125 16.14 5.01 -8.04
N PRO A 126 16.84 6.04 -7.50
CA PRO A 126 16.20 7.01 -6.59
C PRO A 126 14.97 7.72 -7.20
N ALA A 127 14.95 7.92 -8.52
CA ALA A 127 13.82 8.56 -9.20
C ALA A 127 12.57 7.67 -9.23
N LEU A 128 12.75 6.35 -9.30
CA LEU A 128 11.67 5.36 -9.38
C LEU A 128 10.96 5.13 -8.04
N ARG A 129 11.62 5.44 -6.91
CA ARG A 129 11.08 5.25 -5.56
C ARG A 129 11.02 6.56 -4.78
N ARG A 130 10.76 7.67 -5.48
CA ARG A 130 10.64 8.99 -4.84
C ARG A 130 9.51 9.01 -3.80
N GLY A 131 9.79 9.61 -2.64
CA GLY A 131 8.81 9.86 -1.58
C GLY A 131 8.54 8.67 -0.63
N TRP A 132 9.23 7.54 -0.82
CA TRP A 132 9.22 6.43 0.13
C TRP A 132 10.22 6.65 1.26
N ILE A 133 9.85 6.22 2.46
CA ILE A 133 10.71 6.23 3.64
C ILE A 133 11.77 5.15 3.51
N ARG A 134 13.03 5.56 3.61
CA ARG A 134 14.19 4.66 3.48
C ARG A 134 15.02 4.52 4.75
N HIS A 135 14.88 5.45 5.69
CA HIS A 135 15.63 5.46 6.93
C HIS A 135 14.75 4.96 8.07
N TRP A 136 15.22 3.90 8.71
CA TRP A 136 14.49 3.17 9.73
C TRP A 136 15.40 2.92 10.93
N TRP A 137 14.78 2.79 12.09
CA TRP A 137 15.45 2.37 13.31
C TRP A 137 14.69 1.20 13.92
N THR A 138 15.40 0.23 14.48
CA THR A 138 14.80 -0.91 15.20
C THR A 138 15.31 -1.00 16.62
N LEU A 139 14.43 -1.41 17.54
CA LEU A 139 14.77 -1.72 18.92
C LEU A 139 13.98 -2.95 19.38
N GLY A 140 14.70 -4.02 19.71
CA GLY A 140 14.11 -5.25 20.24
C GLY A 140 14.99 -6.47 20.02
N PRO A 141 14.51 -7.66 20.40
CA PRO A 141 13.20 -7.90 21.00
C PRO A 141 13.16 -7.43 22.47
N LEU A 142 12.06 -6.78 22.87
CA LEU A 142 11.91 -6.19 24.21
C LEU A 142 11.30 -7.16 25.23
N GLY A 143 10.87 -8.34 24.78
CA GLY A 143 10.28 -9.42 25.58
C GLY A 143 8.74 -9.46 25.55
N PRO A 144 8.11 -10.47 26.20
CA PRO A 144 6.68 -10.77 26.03
C PRO A 144 5.74 -10.11 27.07
N LEU A 145 6.27 -9.37 28.05
CA LEU A 145 5.50 -8.82 29.17
C LEU A 145 5.06 -7.38 28.88
N GLY A 146 3.76 -7.19 28.69
CA GLY A 146 3.16 -5.89 28.44
C GLY A 146 3.36 -5.42 27.00
N ASP A 147 2.35 -4.76 26.47
CA ASP A 147 2.44 -4.09 25.18
C ASP A 147 3.25 -2.80 25.38
N PRO A 148 4.41 -2.61 24.71
CA PRO A 148 5.28 -1.49 24.97
C PRO A 148 4.62 -0.15 24.67
N LEU A 149 3.74 -0.01 23.66
CA LEU A 149 3.04 1.28 23.49
C LEU A 149 1.84 1.44 24.43
N ALA A 150 1.28 0.36 24.99
CA ALA A 150 0.22 0.44 26.01
C ALA A 150 0.80 0.78 27.39
N VAL A 151 1.94 0.19 27.76
CA VAL A 151 2.71 0.60 28.95
C VAL A 151 3.15 2.06 28.83
N LEU A 152 3.45 2.53 27.61
CA LEU A 152 3.75 3.95 27.33
C LEU A 152 2.50 4.85 27.21
N GLY A 153 1.28 4.29 27.14
CA GLY A 153 0.04 5.03 26.92
C GLY A 153 -0.93 5.07 28.11
N ASP A 154 -0.93 4.04 28.95
CA ASP A 154 -1.94 3.81 30.00
C ASP A 154 -1.41 4.04 31.45
N GLU A 155 -0.10 4.23 31.68
CA GLU A 155 0.36 4.63 33.01
C GLU A 155 0.16 6.14 33.25
N PRO A 156 -0.40 6.55 34.40
CA PRO A 156 -0.40 7.96 34.79
C PRO A 156 1.05 8.43 35.00
N GLY A 157 1.58 9.18 34.03
CA GLY A 157 2.99 9.59 34.01
C GLY A 157 3.91 8.70 33.17
N ALA A 158 3.38 7.74 32.40
CA ALA A 158 4.11 7.23 31.23
C ALA A 158 4.29 8.40 30.27
N ASP A 159 5.47 8.98 30.30
CA ASP A 159 5.77 10.19 29.58
C ASP A 159 5.53 9.97 28.08
N THR A 160 4.56 10.70 27.55
CA THR A 160 4.43 11.02 26.12
C THR A 160 5.78 11.47 25.53
N ALA A 161 6.68 12.00 26.39
CA ALA A 161 8.06 12.33 26.09
C ALA A 161 8.90 11.16 25.54
N SER A 162 8.62 9.91 25.92
CA SER A 162 9.33 8.72 25.40
C SER A 162 8.92 8.32 23.97
N LEU A 163 7.69 8.62 23.54
CA LEU A 163 7.27 8.46 22.13
C LEU A 163 7.69 9.65 21.27
N VAL A 164 7.73 10.84 21.87
CA VAL A 164 8.25 12.07 21.27
C VAL A 164 9.78 12.02 21.11
N ALA A 165 10.47 11.36 22.03
CA ALA A 165 11.92 11.18 22.06
C ALA A 165 12.24 9.72 22.45
N PRO A 166 12.25 8.78 21.48
CA PRO A 166 12.43 7.35 21.74
C PRO A 166 13.81 6.96 22.28
N GLY A 167 14.69 7.93 22.53
CA GLY A 167 15.98 7.69 23.14
C GLY A 167 16.94 6.97 22.20
N PHE A 168 17.07 7.41 20.94
CA PHE A 168 17.96 6.77 19.94
C PHE A 168 19.41 6.56 20.41
N GLY A 169 19.89 7.37 21.37
CA GLY A 169 21.21 7.24 21.98
C GLY A 169 21.24 6.52 23.35
N LEU A 170 20.11 6.01 23.84
CA LEU A 170 19.98 5.37 25.16
C LEU A 170 20.02 3.85 25.06
N GLU A 171 20.44 3.21 26.16
CA GLU A 171 20.30 1.78 26.35
C GLU A 171 18.95 1.46 26.99
N HIS A 172 18.26 0.48 26.41
CA HIS A 172 16.99 -0.04 26.89
C HIS A 172 17.21 -1.43 27.49
N ARG A 173 16.58 -1.75 28.61
CA ARG A 173 16.69 -3.07 29.21
C ARG A 173 15.57 -3.97 28.71
N ALA A 174 15.90 -5.05 28.00
CA ALA A 174 14.93 -6.06 27.58
C ALA A 174 14.44 -6.92 28.76
N ALA A 175 13.32 -7.64 28.59
CA ALA A 175 12.74 -8.48 29.65
C ALA A 175 13.71 -9.56 30.18
N HIS A 176 14.63 -10.06 29.36
CA HIS A 176 15.68 -11.01 29.75
C HIS A 176 16.93 -10.33 30.34
N GLY A 177 16.86 -9.03 30.63
CA GLY A 177 17.92 -8.27 31.31
C GLY A 177 19.09 -7.84 30.43
N ARG A 178 19.12 -8.17 29.13
CA ARG A 178 20.16 -7.64 28.23
C ARG A 178 19.84 -6.19 27.84
N ALA A 179 20.89 -5.39 27.72
CA ALA A 179 20.79 -4.05 27.14
C ALA A 179 20.56 -4.17 25.63
N GLN A 180 19.63 -3.37 25.12
CA GLN A 180 19.27 -3.20 23.72
C GLN A 180 19.47 -1.73 23.34
N ARG A 181 19.86 -1.49 22.10
CA ARG A 181 20.03 -0.14 21.55
C ARG A 181 19.30 -0.04 20.22
N TRP A 182 18.89 1.16 19.88
CA TRP A 182 18.37 1.43 18.54
C TRP A 182 19.45 1.16 17.49
N GLN A 183 19.08 0.44 16.45
CA GLN A 183 19.94 0.17 15.30
C GLN A 183 19.39 0.92 14.10
N ALA A 184 20.24 1.70 13.43
CA ALA A 184 19.86 2.48 12.25
C ALA A 184 20.04 1.63 10.97
N HIS A 185 19.08 1.74 10.07
CA HIS A 185 19.03 1.00 8.82
C HIS A 185 18.62 1.94 7.68
N GLU A 186 19.37 1.92 6.58
CA GLU A 186 19.00 2.62 5.36
C GLU A 186 18.76 1.62 4.23
N LEU A 187 17.55 1.66 3.66
CA LEU A 187 17.22 0.87 2.47
C LEU A 187 17.98 1.39 1.25
N ALA A 188 18.35 0.49 0.34
CA ALA A 188 18.93 0.88 -0.94
C ALA A 188 17.98 1.84 -1.72
N PRO A 189 18.49 2.75 -2.56
CA PRO A 189 17.67 3.74 -3.25
C PRO A 189 16.54 3.20 -4.13
N TRP A 190 16.64 1.94 -4.56
CA TRP A 190 15.64 1.25 -5.38
C TRP A 190 14.68 0.36 -4.59
N GLN A 191 14.90 0.19 -3.28
CA GLN A 191 14.05 -0.58 -2.37
C GLN A 191 13.07 0.32 -1.63
N VAL A 192 11.86 -0.19 -1.39
CA VAL A 192 10.81 0.52 -0.62
C VAL A 192 10.32 -0.27 0.59
N ARG A 193 10.50 -1.58 0.59
CA ARG A 193 10.03 -2.46 1.66
C ARG A 193 11.10 -2.63 2.72
N PHE A 194 10.67 -2.48 3.97
CA PHE A 194 11.43 -2.68 5.18
C PHE A 194 10.84 -3.89 5.92
N THR A 195 11.69 -4.88 6.19
CA THR A 195 11.31 -6.08 6.95
C THR A 195 12.08 -6.08 8.27
N PRO A 196 11.45 -5.66 9.38
CA PRO A 196 12.15 -5.51 10.64
C PRO A 196 12.70 -6.84 11.19
N ALA A 197 12.03 -7.96 10.88
CA ALA A 197 12.41 -9.31 11.32
C ALA A 197 13.73 -9.81 10.72
N ASP A 198 14.20 -9.23 9.60
CA ASP A 198 15.48 -9.58 9.00
C ASP A 198 16.67 -8.94 9.73
N LEU A 199 16.38 -8.00 10.64
CA LEU A 199 17.37 -7.12 11.26
C LEU A 199 17.52 -7.32 12.77
N VAL A 200 16.65 -8.15 13.36
CA VAL A 200 16.59 -8.39 14.80
C VAL A 200 16.48 -9.89 15.06
N GLU A 201 17.09 -10.38 16.15
CA GLU A 201 16.98 -11.79 16.54
C GLU A 201 15.50 -12.22 16.59
N GLN A 202 15.18 -13.34 15.93
CA GLN A 202 13.82 -13.90 15.82
C GLN A 202 13.39 -14.60 17.14
N ASP A 203 13.51 -13.89 18.26
CA ASP A 203 13.01 -14.34 19.55
C ASP A 203 11.60 -13.80 19.79
N MET A 204 10.85 -14.44 20.68
CA MET A 204 9.50 -14.02 21.06
C MET A 204 9.51 -12.69 21.82
N GLY A 205 8.76 -11.70 21.34
CA GLY A 205 8.56 -10.43 22.03
C GLY A 205 8.03 -9.32 21.14
N TRP A 206 8.15 -8.10 21.66
CA TRP A 206 7.84 -6.89 20.92
C TRP A 206 9.07 -6.28 20.26
N LEU A 207 8.85 -5.69 19.10
CA LEU A 207 9.78 -4.87 18.36
C LEU A 207 9.24 -3.45 18.22
N LEU A 208 10.08 -2.46 18.47
CA LEU A 208 9.82 -1.09 18.09
C LEU A 208 10.56 -0.76 16.80
N VAL A 209 9.87 -0.08 15.89
CA VAL A 209 10.42 0.46 14.65
C VAL A 209 10.16 1.95 14.66
N ALA A 210 11.11 2.75 14.20
CA ALA A 210 10.91 4.19 14.10
C ALA A 210 11.43 4.74 12.78
N THR A 211 10.90 5.89 12.38
CA THR A 211 11.46 6.72 11.31
C THR A 211 11.38 8.20 11.69
N VAL A 212 12.35 8.97 11.22
CA VAL A 212 12.49 10.41 11.47
C VAL A 212 12.65 11.13 10.14
N PHE A 213 11.86 12.16 9.91
CA PHE A 213 11.84 12.89 8.65
C PHE A 213 11.50 14.37 8.86
N GLU A 214 11.98 15.22 7.97
CA GLU A 214 11.69 16.65 8.00
C GLU A 214 10.61 17.05 6.97
N SER A 215 9.74 17.95 7.38
CA SER A 215 8.81 18.67 6.50
C SER A 215 9.18 20.16 6.45
N THR A 216 9.11 20.78 5.28
CA THR A 216 9.44 22.21 5.12
C THR A 216 8.34 23.15 5.61
N ALA A 217 7.15 22.63 5.89
CA ALA A 217 6.01 23.39 6.38
C ALA A 217 5.07 22.49 7.19
N SER A 218 4.24 23.10 8.02
CA SER A 218 3.13 22.39 8.67
C SER A 218 2.02 22.17 7.65
N VAL A 219 1.79 20.92 7.26
CA VAL A 219 0.88 20.57 6.15
C VAL A 219 -0.01 19.37 6.49
N PRO A 220 -1.30 19.40 6.09
CA PRO A 220 -2.11 18.19 6.12
C PRO A 220 -1.57 17.20 5.10
N ALA A 221 -1.49 15.93 5.49
CA ALA A 221 -0.92 14.87 4.68
C ALA A 221 -1.65 13.56 4.94
N TRP A 222 -1.39 12.58 4.09
CA TRP A 222 -1.71 11.18 4.36
C TRP A 222 -0.44 10.41 4.70
N ILE A 223 -0.47 9.60 5.74
CA ILE A 223 0.47 8.49 5.92
C ILE A 223 -0.14 7.29 5.22
N GLU A 224 0.62 6.66 4.33
CA GLU A 224 0.25 5.41 3.72
C GLU A 224 1.24 4.32 4.15
N PHE A 225 0.71 3.24 4.71
CA PHE A 225 1.44 2.02 5.02
C PHE A 225 1.02 0.92 4.06
N ASP A 226 1.95 0.43 3.26
CA ASP A 226 1.77 -0.74 2.41
C ASP A 226 2.43 -1.96 3.07
N ALA A 227 1.60 -2.76 3.71
CA ALA A 227 1.94 -4.02 4.34
C ALA A 227 1.63 -5.25 3.46
N ARG A 228 1.36 -5.08 2.14
CA ARG A 228 1.12 -6.20 1.23
C ARG A 228 2.32 -7.16 1.26
N GLY A 229 2.06 -8.47 1.36
CA GLY A 229 3.10 -9.49 1.54
C GLY A 229 3.53 -9.75 2.99
N SER A 230 3.01 -8.98 3.95
CA SER A 230 3.19 -9.31 5.37
C SER A 230 2.45 -10.60 5.71
N ARG A 231 3.08 -11.47 6.50
CA ARG A 231 2.46 -12.69 7.03
C ARG A 231 2.39 -12.57 8.55
N GLY A 232 1.22 -12.85 9.10
CA GLY A 232 1.06 -12.92 10.54
C GLY A 232 1.83 -14.10 11.12
N LEU A 233 1.81 -14.23 12.44
CA LEU A 233 2.33 -15.42 13.09
C LEU A 233 1.55 -16.64 12.57
N HIS A 234 2.24 -17.63 12.00
CA HIS A 234 1.62 -18.93 11.80
C HIS A 234 1.63 -19.66 13.15
N GLU A 235 0.48 -20.22 13.56
CA GLU A 235 0.32 -20.98 14.80
C GLU A 235 1.52 -21.91 15.08
N PHE A 236 2.36 -21.59 16.07
CA PHE A 236 3.12 -22.61 16.79
C PHE A 236 3.42 -22.16 18.24
N GLU A 237 3.01 -23.04 19.17
CA GLU A 237 3.32 -23.13 20.61
C GLU A 237 2.50 -22.30 21.61
N LEU A 238 1.24 -22.73 21.72
CA LEU A 238 0.54 -23.04 22.98
C LEU A 238 1.47 -23.72 24.01
N ALA A 239 2.37 -22.97 24.65
CA ALA A 239 3.22 -23.49 25.73
C ALA A 239 3.10 -22.73 27.05
N GLN A 240 2.26 -21.69 27.16
CA GLN A 240 2.03 -21.02 28.44
C GLN A 240 0.57 -20.63 28.57
N GLY A 241 -0.18 -21.41 29.36
CA GLY A 241 -1.61 -21.26 29.65
C GLY A 241 -1.97 -19.98 30.39
N GLY A 242 -1.78 -18.83 29.74
CA GLY A 242 -2.32 -17.54 30.14
C GLY A 242 -3.44 -17.15 29.19
N THR A 243 -4.62 -16.86 29.73
CA THR A 243 -5.69 -16.14 29.05
C THR A 243 -5.15 -14.78 28.56
N ARG A 244 -4.86 -14.65 27.25
CA ARG A 244 -4.44 -13.39 26.63
C ARG A 244 -5.61 -12.68 25.96
N ALA A 245 -5.57 -11.35 25.98
CA ALA A 245 -6.52 -10.49 25.28
C ALA A 245 -6.41 -10.71 23.76
N SER A 246 -7.57 -10.71 23.11
CA SER A 246 -7.81 -10.98 21.69
C SER A 246 -6.83 -10.28 20.75
N GLY A 247 -5.94 -11.07 20.19
CA GLY A 247 -5.21 -10.84 18.95
C GLY A 247 -4.93 -12.23 18.41
N GLU A 248 -5.85 -12.75 17.61
CA GLU A 248 -5.78 -14.12 17.08
C GLU A 248 -4.45 -14.31 16.34
N LEU A 249 -3.78 -15.42 16.68
CA LEU A 249 -2.42 -15.84 16.34
C LEU A 249 -2.23 -16.17 14.85
N GLY A 250 -2.61 -15.26 13.95
CA GLY A 250 -2.61 -15.52 12.51
C GLY A 250 -2.25 -14.34 11.61
N ASN A 251 -2.38 -13.09 12.07
CA ASN A 251 -2.48 -11.93 11.16
C ASN A 251 -1.44 -10.85 11.44
N PRO A 252 -0.90 -10.20 10.40
CA PRO A 252 -0.01 -9.06 10.59
C PRO A 252 -0.82 -7.94 11.24
N SER A 253 -0.31 -7.40 12.35
CA SER A 253 -0.87 -6.20 12.98
C SER A 253 0.27 -5.37 13.54
N PHE A 254 0.04 -4.08 13.61
CA PHE A 254 0.95 -3.14 14.26
C PHE A 254 0.16 -2.00 14.88
N ALA A 255 0.79 -1.26 15.78
CA ALA A 255 0.26 0.04 16.15
C ALA A 255 1.33 1.10 15.97
N TRP A 256 0.93 2.32 15.65
CA TRP A 256 1.85 3.40 15.38
C TRP A 256 1.40 4.70 16.04
N SER A 257 2.39 5.54 16.35
CA SER A 257 2.22 6.88 16.91
C SER A 257 3.08 7.86 16.11
N LEU A 258 2.47 8.96 15.68
CA LEU A 258 3.17 10.09 15.07
C LEU A 258 3.34 11.20 16.13
N ASN A 259 4.57 11.66 16.33
CA ASN A 259 4.90 12.77 17.22
C ASN A 259 4.35 12.60 18.66
N GLY A 260 4.27 11.36 19.15
CA GLY A 260 3.74 11.04 20.47
C GLY A 260 2.22 11.12 20.61
N ALA A 261 1.46 11.26 19.51
CA ALA A 261 0.01 11.15 19.55
C ALA A 261 -0.44 9.75 20.02
N SER A 262 -1.68 9.63 20.50
CA SER A 262 -2.24 8.34 20.93
C SER A 262 -2.04 7.25 19.85
N PRO A 263 -1.50 6.07 20.22
CA PRO A 263 -1.23 5.01 19.26
C PRO A 263 -2.50 4.56 18.52
N ARG A 264 -2.35 4.28 17.22
CA ARG A 264 -3.42 3.73 16.37
C ARG A 264 -3.08 2.29 16.02
N SER A 265 -3.98 1.36 16.32
CA SER A 265 -3.84 -0.04 15.94
C SER A 265 -4.32 -0.23 14.50
N VAL A 266 -3.49 -0.89 13.71
CA VAL A 266 -3.80 -1.34 12.36
C VAL A 266 -3.96 -2.85 12.42
N ASP A 267 -5.19 -3.29 12.19
CA ASP A 267 -5.56 -4.70 12.11
C ASP A 267 -6.04 -5.00 10.68
N PHE A 268 -5.27 -5.79 9.95
CA PHE A 268 -5.61 -6.18 8.58
C PHE A 268 -6.71 -7.26 8.52
N THR A 269 -7.31 -7.66 9.66
CA THR A 269 -8.51 -8.53 9.70
C THR A 269 -9.83 -7.80 9.44
N GLN A 270 -9.92 -6.51 9.78
CA GLN A 270 -11.16 -5.72 9.67
C GLN A 270 -11.19 -4.77 8.47
N GLY A 271 -10.06 -4.58 7.80
CA GLY A 271 -9.96 -3.80 6.57
C GLY A 271 -10.26 -4.68 5.36
N GLU A 272 -11.25 -4.29 4.57
CA GLU A 272 -11.52 -4.86 3.25
C GLU A 272 -10.22 -4.95 2.42
N ARG A 273 -9.65 -6.16 2.36
CA ARG A 273 -8.65 -6.69 1.40
C ARG A 273 -7.89 -5.67 0.53
N SER A 274 -7.16 -4.76 1.16
CA SER A 274 -5.97 -4.20 0.58
C SER A 274 -4.95 -4.14 1.71
N GLY A 275 -3.77 -4.71 1.55
CA GLY A 275 -2.68 -4.59 2.54
C GLY A 275 -2.16 -3.16 2.68
N ILE A 276 -3.00 -2.14 2.49
CA ILE A 276 -2.69 -0.73 2.46
C ILE A 276 -3.57 -0.04 3.52
N GLU A 277 -2.92 0.53 4.53
CA GLU A 277 -3.56 1.46 5.45
C GLU A 277 -3.24 2.88 4.99
N ARG A 278 -4.24 3.77 5.07
CA ARG A 278 -4.03 5.19 4.84
C ARG A 278 -4.74 6.02 5.90
N THR A 279 -3.98 6.88 6.56
CA THR A 279 -4.47 7.73 7.63
C THR A 279 -4.09 9.17 7.40
N GLN A 280 -5.06 10.06 7.61
CA GLN A 280 -4.83 11.49 7.56
C GLN A 280 -4.11 12.01 8.82
N VAL A 281 -3.11 12.87 8.62
CA VAL A 281 -2.29 13.47 9.68
C VAL A 281 -1.99 14.94 9.40
N LEU A 282 -1.55 15.65 10.44
CA LEU A 282 -0.98 16.99 10.32
C LEU A 282 0.52 16.90 10.61
N LEU A 283 1.35 17.14 9.58
CA LEU A 283 2.80 17.17 9.75
C LEU A 283 3.24 18.48 10.39
N ARG A 284 4.26 18.42 11.23
CA ARG A 284 4.90 19.60 11.82
C ARG A 284 5.94 20.15 10.85
N GLU A 285 6.08 21.47 10.78
CA GLU A 285 7.26 22.09 10.18
C GLU A 285 8.53 21.65 10.92
N GLY A 286 9.57 21.24 10.21
CA GLY A 286 10.77 20.65 10.79
C GLY A 286 10.61 19.15 11.05
N VAL A 287 11.17 18.67 12.16
CA VAL A 287 11.34 17.24 12.44
C VAL A 287 10.04 16.59 12.91
N ASN A 288 9.71 15.46 12.30
CA ASN A 288 8.63 14.57 12.68
C ASN A 288 9.19 13.19 13.01
N ARG A 289 8.50 12.47 13.90
CA ARG A 289 8.86 11.11 14.32
C ARG A 289 7.66 10.20 14.28
N LEU A 290 7.84 9.04 13.67
CA LEU A 290 6.86 7.97 13.73
C LEU A 290 7.48 6.77 14.43
N VAL A 291 6.76 6.22 15.41
CA VAL A 291 7.14 5.00 16.13
C VAL A 291 6.04 3.97 15.93
N LEU A 292 6.44 2.75 15.57
CA LEU A 292 5.62 1.58 15.33
C LEU A 292 6.00 0.50 16.34
N ARG A 293 5.00 -0.24 16.85
CA ARG A 293 5.18 -1.52 17.52
C ARG A 293 4.69 -2.65 16.65
N THR A 294 5.41 -3.75 16.67
CA THR A 294 4.99 -5.02 16.07
C THR A 294 5.59 -6.20 16.86
N GLN A 295 5.17 -7.42 16.56
CA GLN A 295 5.71 -8.63 17.18
C GLN A 295 6.92 -9.13 16.40
N SER A 296 8.01 -9.48 17.10
CA SER A 296 9.27 -9.91 16.47
C SER A 296 9.20 -11.26 15.74
N GLY A 297 8.19 -12.09 16.02
CA GLY A 297 7.98 -13.37 15.34
C GLY A 297 7.14 -13.30 14.06
N GLY A 298 6.41 -12.19 13.82
CA GLY A 298 5.60 -12.01 12.62
C GLY A 298 6.45 -11.48 11.46
N HIS A 299 6.12 -11.88 10.23
CA HIS A 299 6.78 -11.31 9.05
C HIS A 299 6.05 -10.06 8.59
N LEU A 300 6.31 -8.92 9.26
CA LEU A 300 5.85 -7.61 8.80
C LEU A 300 6.79 -7.12 7.69
N SER A 301 6.26 -6.89 6.49
CA SER A 301 6.96 -6.24 5.39
C SER A 301 6.26 -4.93 5.06
N LEU A 302 6.86 -3.82 5.47
CA LEU A 302 6.25 -2.50 5.44
C LEU A 302 6.92 -1.61 4.40
N ALA A 303 6.14 -0.93 3.57
CA ALA A 303 6.60 0.28 2.89
C ALA A 303 5.78 1.47 3.38
N MET A 304 6.44 2.62 3.62
CA MET A 304 5.78 3.83 4.11
C MET A 304 6.08 5.00 3.19
N ARG A 305 5.06 5.83 2.96
CA ARG A 305 5.21 7.12 2.28
C ARG A 305 4.27 8.17 2.85
N LEU A 306 4.62 9.43 2.63
CA LEU A 306 3.77 10.57 2.95
C LEU A 306 3.17 11.12 1.66
N LEU A 307 1.89 11.44 1.67
CA LEU A 307 1.19 11.99 0.52
C LEU A 307 0.63 13.37 0.85
N ASP A 308 0.58 14.24 -0.15
CA ASP A 308 -0.10 15.52 -0.06
C ASP A 308 -1.63 15.35 -0.17
N ALA A 309 -2.34 16.48 -0.19
CA ALA A 309 -3.78 16.55 -0.34
C ALA A 309 -4.30 15.89 -1.61
N ASP A 310 -3.50 15.89 -2.68
CA ASP A 310 -3.85 15.33 -3.98
C ASP A 310 -3.47 13.85 -4.09
N GLY A 311 -2.78 13.29 -3.08
CA GLY A 311 -2.32 11.91 -3.06
C GLY A 311 -0.98 11.69 -3.75
N ARG A 312 -0.25 12.76 -4.10
CA ARG A 312 1.12 12.68 -4.63
C ARG A 312 2.12 12.58 -3.50
N ALA A 313 3.26 11.96 -3.77
CA ALA A 313 4.27 11.72 -2.75
C ALA A 313 4.94 13.03 -2.29
N LEU A 314 4.87 13.32 -0.99
CA LEU A 314 5.60 14.41 -0.38
C LEU A 314 7.10 14.10 -0.39
N ARG A 315 7.90 15.14 -0.65
CA ARG A 315 9.35 15.03 -0.52
C ARG A 315 9.72 15.02 0.97
N CYS A 316 10.10 13.86 1.47
CA CYS A 316 10.62 13.70 2.82
C CYS A 316 12.14 13.84 2.80
N LEU A 317 12.70 14.66 3.69
CA LEU A 317 14.15 14.73 3.90
C LEU A 317 14.51 13.88 5.13
N PRO A 318 15.65 13.15 5.11
CA PRO A 318 16.14 12.51 6.32
C PRO A 318 16.45 13.59 7.36
N ALA A 319 16.05 13.34 8.60
CA ALA A 319 16.31 14.23 9.73
C ALA A 319 17.37 13.63 10.66
N ASP A 320 18.02 14.48 11.45
CA ASP A 320 18.78 14.00 12.60
C ASP A 320 17.80 13.45 13.66
N ALA A 321 18.00 12.19 14.03
CA ALA A 321 17.20 11.51 15.04
C ALA A 321 17.25 12.20 16.42
N ALA A 322 18.31 12.97 16.72
CA ALA A 322 18.48 13.73 17.95
C ALA A 322 17.85 15.14 17.92
N ALA A 323 17.48 15.66 16.75
CA ALA A 323 16.94 17.01 16.61
C ALA A 323 15.57 17.16 17.29
N PRO A 324 15.23 18.32 17.89
CA PRO A 324 13.93 18.50 18.55
C PRO A 324 12.78 18.35 17.55
N LEU A 325 11.60 17.89 18.02
CA LEU A 325 10.40 17.91 17.17
C LEU A 325 10.11 19.33 16.69
N GLY A 326 9.50 19.41 15.51
CA GLY A 326 8.89 20.64 15.02
C GLY A 326 7.88 21.24 16.01
N PRO A 327 7.64 22.56 15.93
CA PRO A 327 6.59 23.21 16.70
C PRO A 327 5.24 22.54 16.43
N GLU A 328 4.36 22.55 17.43
CA GLU A 328 3.00 22.07 17.22
C GLU A 328 2.29 22.92 16.17
N PRO A 329 1.61 22.29 15.20
CA PRO A 329 0.98 23.01 14.13
C PRO A 329 -0.24 23.74 14.68
N ALA A 330 -0.36 25.03 14.38
CA ALA A 330 -1.53 25.81 14.73
C ALA A 330 -2.67 25.46 13.75
N GLY A 331 -3.73 24.81 14.24
CA GLY A 331 -4.95 24.58 13.45
C GLY A 331 -5.61 23.23 13.67
N ILE A 332 -6.75 23.05 13.01
CA ILE A 332 -7.49 21.79 12.95
C ILE A 332 -7.07 21.09 11.65
N LEU A 333 -6.89 19.77 11.69
CA LEU A 333 -6.67 18.96 10.50
C LEU A 333 -7.88 19.11 9.54
N PRO A 334 -7.76 19.79 8.39
CA PRO A 334 -8.86 19.91 7.44
C PRO A 334 -9.15 18.55 6.82
N LEU A 335 -10.40 18.16 6.59
CA LEU A 335 -10.68 16.89 5.90
C LEU A 335 -10.10 16.93 4.47
N LEU A 336 -9.19 16.02 4.16
CA LEU A 336 -8.63 15.88 2.81
C LEU A 336 -9.47 14.91 1.99
N PRO A 337 -9.58 15.09 0.65
CA PRO A 337 -10.16 14.07 -0.21
C PRO A 337 -9.28 12.81 -0.16
N THR A 338 -9.91 11.64 -0.02
CA THR A 338 -9.19 10.36 -0.08
C THR A 338 -8.72 10.12 -1.51
N PRO A 339 -7.43 9.87 -1.77
CA PRO A 339 -6.98 9.48 -3.10
C PRO A 339 -7.53 8.08 -3.45
N LEU A 340 -8.55 8.03 -4.30
CA LEU A 340 -9.23 6.78 -4.64
C LEU A 340 -8.49 6.06 -5.77
N GLY A 341 -8.16 4.78 -5.59
CA GLY A 341 -7.72 3.91 -6.69
C GLY A 341 -8.89 3.40 -7.51
N ALA A 342 -8.61 2.78 -8.65
CA ALA A 342 -9.63 2.21 -9.54
C ALA A 342 -10.58 1.26 -8.81
N GLU A 343 -10.07 0.42 -7.90
CA GLU A 343 -10.91 -0.46 -7.09
C GLU A 343 -11.96 0.32 -6.28
N GLN A 344 -11.52 1.34 -5.56
CA GLN A 344 -12.40 2.15 -4.72
C GLN A 344 -13.34 3.02 -5.56
N ARG A 345 -12.87 3.57 -6.69
CA ARG A 345 -13.72 4.30 -7.65
C ARG A 345 -14.82 3.41 -8.22
N LEU A 346 -14.51 2.16 -8.57
CA LEU A 346 -15.48 1.17 -9.04
C LEU A 346 -16.51 0.82 -7.94
N ARG A 347 -16.07 0.65 -6.69
CA ARG A 347 -16.96 0.43 -5.54
C ARG A 347 -17.85 1.63 -5.24
N GLU A 348 -17.31 2.85 -5.25
CA GLU A 348 -18.12 4.07 -5.02
C GLU A 348 -19.11 4.31 -6.15
N TRP A 349 -18.72 4.04 -7.39
CA TRP A 349 -19.64 4.13 -8.53
C TRP A 349 -20.84 3.17 -8.38
N SER A 350 -20.61 1.96 -7.84
CA SER A 350 -21.69 1.01 -7.59
C SER A 350 -22.69 1.48 -6.52
N LEU A 351 -22.30 2.42 -5.66
CA LEU A 351 -23.13 2.96 -4.58
C LEU A 351 -23.93 4.21 -5.02
N ILE A 352 -23.45 4.93 -6.03
CA ILE A 352 -23.98 6.25 -6.45
C ILE A 352 -24.82 6.15 -7.74
N ALA A 353 -24.67 5.08 -8.52
CA ALA A 353 -25.47 4.91 -9.75
C ALA A 353 -26.98 4.82 -9.44
N PRO A 354 -27.84 5.46 -10.25
CA PRO A 354 -29.29 5.45 -10.04
C PRO A 354 -29.84 4.02 -10.05
N PRO A 355 -30.98 3.73 -9.38
CA PRO A 355 -31.49 2.36 -9.16
C PRO A 355 -31.80 1.53 -10.43
N ASP A 356 -31.79 2.15 -11.61
CA ASP A 356 -31.87 1.51 -12.93
C ASP A 356 -30.50 1.23 -13.59
N GLN A 357 -29.40 1.70 -12.96
CA GLN A 357 -28.00 1.53 -13.33
C GLN A 357 -27.11 1.06 -12.15
N SER A 358 -27.71 0.75 -10.99
CA SER A 358 -27.05 0.53 -9.70
C SER A 358 -26.29 -0.78 -9.57
N GLU A 359 -25.97 -1.42 -10.68
CA GLU A 359 -25.25 -2.66 -10.70
C GLU A 359 -23.99 -2.46 -11.55
N LEU A 360 -22.82 -2.59 -10.92
CA LEU A 360 -21.58 -2.82 -11.64
C LEU A 360 -21.83 -3.88 -12.70
N GLY A 361 -21.46 -3.62 -13.94
CA GLY A 361 -21.57 -4.63 -14.98
C GLY A 361 -20.64 -5.81 -14.70
N PRO A 362 -20.83 -6.93 -15.41
CA PRO A 362 -20.10 -8.15 -15.16
C PRO A 362 -18.58 -7.95 -15.29
N ASP A 363 -18.14 -7.10 -16.22
CA ASP A 363 -16.72 -6.89 -16.48
C ASP A 363 -16.06 -6.06 -15.37
N ALA A 364 -16.73 -5.00 -14.88
CA ALA A 364 -16.24 -4.23 -13.74
C ALA A 364 -16.21 -5.05 -12.44
N ARG A 365 -17.19 -5.94 -12.20
CA ARG A 365 -17.14 -6.88 -11.06
C ARG A 365 -15.98 -7.86 -11.20
N ALA A 366 -15.76 -8.39 -12.40
CA ALA A 366 -14.66 -9.31 -12.64
C ALA A 366 -13.30 -8.61 -12.47
N LEU A 367 -13.17 -7.35 -12.91
CA LEU A 367 -11.98 -6.53 -12.66
C LEU A 367 -11.74 -6.32 -11.16
N LEU A 368 -12.78 -5.99 -10.39
CA LEU A 368 -12.68 -5.91 -8.92
C LEU A 368 -12.19 -7.23 -8.32
N GLY A 369 -12.70 -8.37 -8.80
CA GLY A 369 -12.23 -9.69 -8.37
C GLY A 369 -10.75 -9.92 -8.67
N LEU A 370 -10.29 -9.56 -9.88
CA LEU A 370 -8.87 -9.68 -10.26
C LEU A 370 -7.96 -8.77 -9.44
N LEU A 371 -8.39 -7.53 -9.17
CA LEU A 371 -7.64 -6.58 -8.34
C LEU A 371 -7.56 -7.05 -6.88
N ALA A 372 -8.63 -7.66 -6.35
CA ALA A 372 -8.68 -8.19 -4.99
C ALA A 372 -7.88 -9.49 -4.78
N LEU A 373 -7.75 -10.34 -5.80
CA LEU A 373 -7.00 -11.61 -5.74
C LEU A 373 -5.47 -11.42 -5.82
N ARG A 374 -5.01 -10.22 -6.17
CA ARG A 374 -3.57 -9.88 -6.26
C ARG A 374 -2.86 -9.97 -4.90
N ASP A 375 -3.57 -9.71 -3.81
CA ASP A 375 -2.97 -9.59 -2.49
C ASP A 375 -2.69 -10.95 -1.82
N GLU A 376 -3.02 -12.08 -2.47
CA GLU A 376 -2.84 -13.45 -1.94
C GLU A 376 -1.65 -14.23 -2.52
N ARG A 377 -0.91 -13.71 -3.51
CA ARG A 377 0.25 -14.46 -4.05
C ARG A 377 1.47 -14.32 -3.13
N PRO A 378 2.00 -15.42 -2.55
CA PRO A 378 3.34 -15.40 -1.98
C PRO A 378 4.34 -15.20 -3.12
N HIS A 379 5.19 -14.17 -3.03
CA HIS A 379 6.47 -14.24 -3.71
C HIS A 379 7.27 -15.34 -2.98
N ASP A 380 7.51 -16.44 -3.69
CA ASP A 380 8.32 -17.57 -3.24
C ASP A 380 9.79 -17.19 -3.07
#